data_AF-A0AA40AS37-F1
#
_entry.id   AF-A0AA40AS37-F1
#
_cell.length_a   1.000
_cell.length_b   1.000
_cell.length_c   1.000
_cell.angle_alpha   90.00
_cell.angle_beta   90.00
_cell.angle_gamma   90.00
#
_symmetry.space_group_name_H-M   'P 1'
#
loop_
_entity.id
_entity.type
_entity.pdbx_description
1 polymer ?
#
loop_
_entity_poly.entity_id
_entity_poly.type
_entity_poly.pdbx_seq_one_letter_code
_entity_poly.pdbx_strand_id
1 'polypeptide(L)'
;MYPLDTSHALALAAVGLITLAIFRWLPIGLPRSTPEPVYQDQQPPKGSHPSLKYGRIFRIRGVPLDWGADHVRSFLEEHYCSAGPDIKSLAPEIHGRSGTGTVVFRDTASIPYALQTGSAWRIPLPKRETDQPTRDEYLTLDGDFHGITTLFAPPPDDHKVDVVAVSGLGGHAFGSFKERGGTHMWLRDSLPYDLTRESTGRPMARVMTYGYESSVAQSKNIQNLEDLATSFHTSLLALVGTPIVRPLILVAHSLGGLIVKQASTAQGPCGPEI
;
A
#
# COMPACT_ATOMS: atom_id res chain seq x y z
N MET A 1 41.00 -23.03 -15.37
CA MET A 1 41.33 -22.06 -14.31
C MET A 1 41.11 -20.69 -14.91
N TYR A 2 39.93 -20.11 -14.70
CA TYR A 2 39.57 -18.79 -15.26
C TYR A 2 40.13 -17.69 -14.33
N PRO A 3 40.72 -16.60 -14.86
CA PRO A 3 41.17 -15.50 -14.01
C PRO A 3 39.96 -14.70 -13.51
N LEU A 4 39.95 -14.41 -12.20
CA LEU A 4 38.97 -13.51 -11.59
C LEU A 4 39.19 -12.09 -12.11
N ASP A 5 38.09 -11.48 -12.55
CA ASP A 5 38.00 -10.09 -13.00
C ASP A 5 38.13 -9.13 -11.79
N THR A 6 39.26 -8.44 -11.72
CA THR A 6 39.65 -7.53 -10.63
C THR A 6 38.96 -6.16 -10.71
N SER A 7 38.18 -5.89 -11.75
CA SER A 7 37.57 -4.58 -12.00
C SER A 7 36.37 -4.28 -11.08
N HIS A 8 35.59 -5.30 -10.68
CA HIS A 8 34.45 -5.13 -9.78
C HIS A 8 34.83 -4.89 -8.30
N ALA A 9 35.96 -5.45 -7.86
CA ALA A 9 36.45 -5.28 -6.49
C ALA A 9 36.97 -3.84 -6.23
N LEU A 10 37.57 -3.21 -7.25
CA LEU A 10 38.05 -1.82 -7.18
C LEU A 10 36.89 -0.82 -7.18
N ALA A 11 35.80 -1.08 -7.90
CA ALA A 11 34.62 -0.23 -7.91
C ALA A 11 33.91 -0.18 -6.54
N LEU A 12 33.81 -1.31 -5.83
CA LEU A 12 33.21 -1.38 -4.49
C LEU A 12 34.09 -0.72 -3.41
N ALA A 13 35.42 -0.82 -3.54
CA ALA A 13 36.35 -0.13 -2.64
C ALA A 13 36.32 1.40 -2.84
N ALA A 14 36.13 1.88 -4.07
CA ALA A 14 36.04 3.31 -4.36
C ALA A 14 34.75 3.95 -3.79
N VAL A 15 33.60 3.25 -3.85
CA VAL A 15 32.34 3.75 -3.27
C VAL A 15 32.43 3.87 -1.74
N GLY A 16 33.06 2.90 -1.06
CA GLY A 16 33.24 2.93 0.40
C GLY A 16 34.17 4.04 0.91
N LEU A 17 35.18 4.43 0.11
CA LEU A 17 36.12 5.50 0.49
C LEU A 17 35.53 6.90 0.27
N ILE A 18 34.65 7.07 -0.72
CA ILE A 18 33.96 8.35 -0.98
C ILE A 18 32.97 8.69 0.15
N THR A 19 32.26 7.70 0.71
CA THR A 19 31.36 7.91 1.86
C THR A 19 32.10 8.32 3.13
N LEU A 20 33.32 7.80 3.36
CA LEU A 20 34.13 8.18 4.52
C LEU A 20 34.79 9.55 4.39
N ALA A 21 35.15 9.98 3.18
CA ALA A 21 35.75 11.29 2.95
C ALA A 21 34.76 12.45 3.17
N ILE A 22 33.49 12.27 2.80
CA ILE A 22 32.43 13.27 3.02
C ILE A 22 32.16 13.47 4.52
N PHE A 23 32.24 12.40 5.33
CA PHE A 23 32.02 12.48 6.77
C PHE A 23 33.17 13.14 7.54
N ARG A 24 34.38 13.17 6.97
CA ARG A 24 35.59 13.71 7.62
C ARG A 24 35.91 15.16 7.24
N TRP A 25 35.17 15.75 6.30
CA TRP A 25 35.41 17.09 5.74
C TRP A 25 34.20 18.04 5.85
N LEU A 26 33.22 17.75 6.72
CA LEU A 26 32.27 18.79 7.14
C LEU A 26 32.85 19.59 8.33
N PRO A 27 32.95 20.93 8.23
CA PRO A 27 33.49 21.75 9.31
C PRO A 27 32.56 21.73 10.52
N ILE A 28 33.13 21.32 11.64
CA ILE A 28 32.57 21.43 12.99
C ILE A 28 32.53 22.91 13.37
N GLY A 29 31.34 23.50 13.39
CA GLY A 29 31.16 24.84 13.97
C GLY A 29 29.94 25.60 13.45
N LEU A 30 28.76 25.32 14.02
CA LEU A 30 27.62 26.26 14.06
C LEU A 30 27.09 26.34 15.50
N PRO A 31 26.54 27.49 15.92
CA PRO A 31 26.50 27.91 17.33
C PRO A 31 25.56 27.06 18.20
N ARG A 32 25.95 26.89 19.47
CA ARG A 32 25.18 26.22 20.54
C ARG A 32 23.77 26.81 20.65
N SER A 33 22.78 26.12 20.09
CA SER A 33 21.41 26.17 20.59
C SER A 33 21.36 25.34 21.88
N THR A 34 20.76 25.91 22.92
CA THR A 34 20.50 25.30 24.22
C THR A 34 19.96 23.87 24.10
N PRO A 35 20.37 22.94 24.98
CA PRO A 35 19.88 21.56 24.90
C PRO A 35 18.36 21.54 25.13
N GLU A 36 17.61 21.11 24.11
CA GLU A 36 16.26 20.61 24.33
C GLU A 36 16.32 19.43 25.31
N PRO A 37 15.33 19.29 26.21
CA PRO A 37 15.26 18.14 27.08
C PRO A 37 15.19 16.86 26.23
N VAL A 38 16.11 15.93 26.51
CA VAL A 38 16.10 14.58 25.97
C VAL A 38 14.75 13.95 26.31
N TYR A 39 13.85 13.86 25.35
CA TYR A 39 12.68 13.02 25.46
C TYR A 39 13.17 11.58 25.37
N GLN A 40 13.31 10.92 26.53
CA GLN A 40 13.44 9.47 26.56
C GLN A 40 12.26 8.89 25.78
N ASP A 41 12.54 7.99 24.83
CA ASP A 41 11.54 7.16 24.16
C ASP A 41 10.77 6.35 25.21
N GLN A 42 9.77 6.98 25.81
CA GLN A 42 8.70 6.27 26.46
C GLN A 42 7.87 5.66 25.35
N GLN A 43 8.00 4.35 25.20
CA GLN A 43 7.02 3.55 24.48
C GLN A 43 5.62 4.01 24.94
N PRO A 44 4.75 4.48 24.03
CA PRO A 44 3.50 5.09 24.43
C PRO A 44 2.73 4.09 25.29
N PRO A 45 2.08 4.54 26.39
CA PRO A 45 1.25 3.67 27.18
C PRO A 45 0.22 3.03 26.24
N LYS A 46 0.13 1.69 26.29
CA LYS A 46 -0.90 0.90 25.61
C LYS A 46 -2.25 1.52 25.96
N GLY A 47 -2.85 2.25 25.02
CA GLY A 47 -4.13 2.93 25.20
C GLY A 47 -4.17 4.43 24.86
N SER A 48 -3.06 5.09 24.52
CA SER A 48 -3.10 6.49 24.06
C SER A 48 -3.14 6.58 22.53
N HIS A 49 -4.34 6.65 21.97
CA HIS A 49 -4.50 7.10 20.59
C HIS A 49 -4.19 8.60 20.54
N PRO A 50 -3.17 9.06 19.79
CA PRO A 50 -3.02 10.49 19.56
C PRO A 50 -4.33 10.98 18.93
N SER A 51 -4.86 12.11 19.43
CA SER A 51 -5.95 12.80 18.78
C SER A 51 -5.52 13.10 17.35
N LEU A 52 -5.97 12.28 16.42
CA LEU A 52 -5.63 12.44 15.03
C LEU A 52 -6.33 13.72 14.58
N LYS A 53 -5.58 14.82 14.42
CA LYS A 53 -6.07 16.04 13.74
C LYS A 53 -6.68 15.74 12.35
N TYR A 54 -6.46 14.54 11.82
CA TYR A 54 -6.90 14.05 10.52
C TYR A 54 -7.58 12.69 10.70
N GLY A 55 -8.84 12.55 10.30
CA GLY A 55 -9.61 11.31 10.47
C GLY A 55 -8.89 10.03 10.00
N ARG A 56 -9.26 8.88 10.58
CA ARG A 56 -8.67 7.59 10.21
C ARG A 56 -9.06 7.21 8.77
N ILE A 57 -8.08 6.75 7.99
CA ILE A 57 -8.29 6.23 6.63
C ILE A 57 -8.72 4.76 6.71
N PHE A 58 -9.70 4.39 5.90
CA PHE A 58 -10.16 3.03 5.73
C PHE A 58 -10.15 2.65 4.25
N ARG A 59 -9.98 1.37 3.98
CA ARG A 59 -10.18 0.78 2.67
C ARG A 59 -11.64 0.41 2.49
N ILE A 60 -12.18 0.66 1.31
CA ILE A 60 -13.47 0.14 0.85
C ILE A 60 -13.19 -0.94 -0.20
N ARG A 61 -13.92 -2.06 -0.16
CA ARG A 61 -13.91 -3.11 -1.20
C ARG A 61 -15.32 -3.53 -1.56
N GLY A 62 -15.48 -4.17 -2.72
CA GLY A 62 -16.77 -4.63 -3.21
C GLY A 62 -17.65 -3.49 -3.75
N VAL A 63 -17.06 -2.38 -4.18
CA VAL A 63 -17.81 -1.28 -4.78
C VAL A 63 -18.32 -1.73 -6.16
N PRO A 64 -19.61 -1.59 -6.49
CA PRO A 64 -20.09 -1.85 -7.84
C PRO A 64 -19.38 -0.97 -8.88
N LEU A 65 -19.04 -1.53 -10.05
CA LEU A 65 -18.21 -0.84 -11.05
C LEU A 65 -18.88 0.40 -11.67
N ASP A 66 -20.20 0.46 -11.62
CA ASP A 66 -21.05 1.57 -12.03
C ASP A 66 -21.19 2.66 -10.95
N TRP A 67 -20.68 2.44 -9.73
CA TRP A 67 -20.71 3.45 -8.67
C TRP A 67 -19.52 4.39 -8.77
N GLY A 68 -19.81 5.69 -8.89
CA GLY A 68 -18.83 6.75 -8.70
C GLY A 68 -18.64 7.12 -7.22
N ALA A 69 -17.66 7.99 -6.95
CA ALA A 69 -17.34 8.45 -5.60
C ALA A 69 -18.54 9.08 -4.87
N ASP A 70 -19.39 9.84 -5.58
CA ASP A 70 -20.58 10.47 -4.98
C ASP A 70 -21.62 9.43 -4.56
N HIS A 71 -21.84 8.37 -5.35
CA HIS A 71 -22.74 7.28 -4.98
C HIS A 71 -22.21 6.55 -3.73
N VAL A 72 -20.93 6.19 -3.71
CA VAL A 72 -20.30 5.56 -2.54
C VAL A 72 -20.43 6.45 -1.31
N ARG A 73 -20.22 7.77 -1.44
CA ARG A 73 -20.40 8.73 -0.36
C ARG A 73 -21.84 8.71 0.15
N SER A 74 -22.84 8.88 -0.71
CA SER A 74 -24.25 8.90 -0.32
C SER A 74 -24.68 7.60 0.35
N PHE A 75 -24.22 6.45 -0.16
CA PHE A 75 -24.50 5.15 0.45
C PHE A 75 -23.91 5.03 1.87
N LEU A 76 -22.69 5.52 2.08
CA LEU A 76 -22.09 5.56 3.42
C LEU A 76 -22.75 6.58 4.35
N GLU A 77 -23.23 7.71 3.84
CA GLU A 77 -23.97 8.71 4.60
C GLU A 77 -25.34 8.19 5.05
N GLU A 78 -26.00 7.34 4.26
CA GLU A 78 -27.25 6.69 4.67
C GLU A 78 -27.04 5.77 5.90
N HIS A 79 -25.90 5.09 5.96
CA HIS A 79 -25.57 4.19 7.07
C HIS A 79 -24.90 4.91 8.26
N TYR A 80 -24.15 5.99 7.99
CA TYR A 80 -23.30 6.69 8.95
C TYR A 80 -23.35 8.22 8.76
N CYS A 81 -24.55 8.80 8.76
CA CYS A 81 -24.77 10.21 8.43
C CYS A 81 -23.90 11.19 9.22
N SER A 82 -23.67 10.91 10.51
CA SER A 82 -22.84 11.75 11.40
C SER A 82 -21.33 11.56 11.21
N ALA A 83 -20.89 10.50 10.52
CA ALA A 83 -19.47 10.19 10.36
C ALA A 83 -18.77 11.05 9.29
N GLY A 84 -19.53 11.67 8.39
CA GLY A 84 -19.03 12.57 7.35
C GLY A 84 -17.97 11.94 6.43
N PRO A 85 -18.30 10.87 5.68
CA PRO A 85 -17.37 10.15 4.83
C PRO A 85 -16.81 11.02 3.70
N ASP A 86 -15.51 10.89 3.47
CA ASP A 86 -14.79 11.61 2.42
C ASP A 86 -13.98 10.60 1.58
N ILE A 87 -14.49 10.30 0.38
CA ILE A 87 -13.87 9.35 -0.56
C ILE A 87 -12.62 9.98 -1.17
N LYS A 88 -11.47 9.39 -0.88
CA LYS A 88 -10.15 9.86 -1.33
C LYS A 88 -9.67 9.18 -2.61
N SER A 89 -10.12 7.96 -2.86
CA SER A 89 -9.84 7.27 -4.12
C SER A 89 -10.90 6.22 -4.41
N LEU A 90 -11.04 5.90 -5.69
CA LEU A 90 -11.81 4.77 -6.18
C LEU A 90 -11.12 4.23 -7.44
N ALA A 91 -10.94 2.92 -7.50
CA ALA A 91 -10.31 2.23 -8.63
C ALA A 91 -10.83 0.79 -8.74
N PRO A 92 -10.80 0.17 -9.93
CA PRO A 92 -11.09 -1.25 -10.05
C PRO A 92 -10.12 -2.11 -9.24
N GLU A 93 -10.63 -3.16 -8.59
CA GLU A 93 -9.79 -4.21 -8.03
C GLU A 93 -9.10 -4.98 -9.16
N ILE A 94 -8.00 -5.65 -8.82
CA ILE A 94 -7.14 -6.35 -9.80
C ILE A 94 -7.89 -7.38 -10.65
N HIS A 95 -8.93 -8.00 -10.09
CA HIS A 95 -9.77 -8.98 -10.79
C HIS A 95 -10.89 -8.35 -11.63
N GLY A 96 -11.07 -7.02 -11.58
CA GLY A 96 -11.99 -6.27 -12.45
C GLY A 96 -13.48 -6.56 -12.26
N ARG A 97 -13.90 -7.14 -11.11
CA ARG A 97 -15.31 -7.49 -10.83
C ARG A 97 -15.99 -6.50 -9.87
N SER A 98 -15.19 -5.77 -9.11
CA SER A 98 -15.61 -4.72 -8.18
C SER A 98 -14.52 -3.66 -8.09
N GLY A 99 -14.87 -2.53 -7.49
CA GLY A 99 -13.97 -1.45 -7.13
C GLY A 99 -13.50 -1.55 -5.68
N THR A 100 -12.37 -0.89 -5.45
CA THR A 100 -11.80 -0.61 -4.14
C THR A 100 -11.47 0.88 -4.05
N GLY A 101 -11.44 1.42 -2.85
CA GLY A 101 -11.17 2.82 -2.64
C GLY A 101 -10.66 3.10 -1.25
N THR A 102 -10.40 4.38 -0.98
CA THR A 102 -10.05 4.84 0.37
C THR A 102 -11.02 5.91 0.83
N VAL A 103 -11.40 5.85 2.10
CA VAL A 103 -12.34 6.80 2.73
C VAL A 103 -11.81 7.28 4.06
N VAL A 104 -11.97 8.56 4.33
CA VAL A 104 -11.74 9.16 5.65
C VAL A 104 -13.10 9.44 6.28
N PHE A 105 -13.29 9.05 7.54
CA PHE A 105 -14.42 9.51 8.34
C PHE A 105 -13.97 10.68 9.21
N ARG A 106 -14.71 11.78 9.18
CA ARG A 106 -14.44 12.97 10.00
C ARG A 106 -14.72 12.68 11.48
N ASP A 107 -15.78 11.94 11.74
CA ASP A 107 -16.11 11.46 13.08
C ASP A 107 -16.02 9.94 13.15
N THR A 108 -14.95 9.45 13.76
CA THR A 108 -14.72 8.02 13.99
C THR A 108 -15.51 7.46 15.17
N ALA A 109 -16.19 8.27 15.98
CA ALA A 109 -17.10 7.76 16.99
C ALA A 109 -18.44 7.30 16.38
N SER A 110 -18.80 7.88 15.22
CA SER A 110 -20.04 7.60 14.49
C SER A 110 -19.97 6.39 13.53
N ILE A 111 -18.84 5.69 13.45
CA ILE A 111 -18.70 4.45 12.65
C ILE A 111 -18.87 3.20 13.55
N PRO A 112 -19.13 2.00 13.00
CA PRO A 112 -19.31 0.79 13.80
C PRO A 112 -18.11 0.48 14.70
N TYR A 113 -18.37 0.08 15.95
CA TYR A 113 -17.32 -0.23 16.93
C TYR A 113 -16.30 -1.27 16.41
N ALA A 114 -16.77 -2.28 15.68
CA ALA A 114 -15.90 -3.27 15.04
C ALA A 114 -14.83 -2.62 14.14
N LEU A 115 -15.21 -1.62 13.36
CA LEU A 115 -14.29 -0.88 12.48
C LEU A 115 -13.33 0.00 13.29
N GLN A 116 -13.79 0.56 14.43
CA GLN A 116 -12.94 1.30 15.36
C GLN A 116 -11.85 0.40 15.95
N THR A 117 -12.20 -0.82 16.34
CA THR A 117 -11.29 -1.81 16.93
C THR A 117 -10.43 -2.55 15.90
N GLY A 118 -10.56 -2.25 14.62
CA GLY A 118 -9.72 -2.80 13.54
C GLY A 118 -10.32 -4.03 12.83
N SER A 119 -11.53 -4.46 13.18
CA SER A 119 -12.21 -5.52 12.44
C SER A 119 -12.85 -4.99 11.16
N ALA A 120 -12.85 -5.82 10.11
CA ALA A 120 -13.57 -5.49 8.89
C ALA A 120 -15.08 -5.42 9.16
N TRP A 121 -15.74 -4.47 8.52
CA TRP A 121 -17.18 -4.26 8.61
C TRP A 121 -17.84 -4.44 7.24
N ARG A 122 -18.97 -5.14 7.18
CA ARG A 122 -19.67 -5.47 5.93
C ARG A 122 -21.04 -4.81 5.91
N ILE A 123 -21.36 -4.14 4.82
CA ILE A 123 -22.63 -3.44 4.59
C ILE A 123 -23.30 -4.12 3.39
N PRO A 124 -24.50 -4.69 3.53
CA PRO A 124 -25.21 -5.31 2.42
C PRO A 124 -25.48 -4.30 1.30
N LEU A 125 -25.23 -4.69 0.05
CA LEU A 125 -25.59 -3.88 -1.10
C LEU A 125 -27.07 -4.08 -1.47
N PRO A 126 -27.75 -3.04 -2.02
CA PRO A 126 -29.10 -3.19 -2.53
C PRO A 126 -29.17 -4.25 -3.63
N LYS A 127 -30.20 -5.12 -3.58
CA LYS A 127 -30.41 -6.13 -4.63
C LYS A 127 -30.84 -5.43 -5.91
N ARG A 128 -30.22 -5.82 -7.04
CA ARG A 128 -30.63 -5.33 -8.36
C ARG A 128 -31.95 -5.99 -8.75
N GLU A 129 -32.91 -5.21 -9.26
CA GLU A 129 -34.27 -5.66 -9.61
C GLU A 129 -34.30 -6.81 -10.63
N THR A 130 -33.21 -7.02 -11.37
CA THR A 130 -33.07 -8.04 -12.42
C THR A 130 -32.45 -9.36 -11.96
N ASP A 131 -32.04 -9.49 -10.70
CA ASP A 131 -31.25 -10.65 -10.29
C ASP A 131 -32.13 -11.88 -9.98
N GLN A 132 -31.80 -13.00 -10.65
CA GLN A 132 -32.02 -14.37 -10.15
C GLN A 132 -31.47 -14.49 -8.71
N PRO A 133 -31.73 -15.55 -7.92
CA PRO A 133 -31.20 -15.67 -6.56
C PRO A 133 -29.66 -15.72 -6.58
N THR A 134 -29.02 -14.56 -6.55
CA THR A 134 -27.58 -14.34 -6.46
C THR A 134 -27.18 -14.27 -4.99
N ARG A 135 -25.89 -14.53 -4.73
CA ARG A 135 -25.34 -14.39 -3.38
C ARG A 135 -25.44 -12.93 -2.96
N ASP A 136 -25.73 -12.69 -1.68
CA ASP A 136 -25.74 -11.33 -1.15
C ASP A 136 -24.35 -10.68 -1.34
N GLU A 137 -24.33 -9.49 -1.94
CA GLU A 137 -23.13 -8.70 -2.16
C GLU A 137 -22.95 -7.67 -1.03
N TYR A 138 -21.71 -7.30 -0.75
CA TYR A 138 -21.38 -6.43 0.38
C TYR A 138 -20.30 -5.42 0.03
N LEU A 139 -20.50 -4.19 0.48
CA LEU A 139 -19.43 -3.24 0.67
C LEU A 139 -18.64 -3.63 1.93
N THR A 140 -17.32 -3.76 1.85
CA THR A 140 -16.48 -4.07 3.01
C THR A 140 -15.57 -2.89 3.34
N LEU A 141 -15.59 -2.47 4.61
CA LEU A 141 -14.69 -1.48 5.20
C LEU A 141 -13.64 -2.20 6.04
N ASP A 142 -12.36 -1.90 5.86
CA ASP A 142 -11.31 -2.39 6.74
C ASP A 142 -10.19 -1.36 6.95
N GLY A 143 -9.52 -1.48 8.09
CA GLY A 143 -8.44 -0.59 8.48
C GLY A 143 -7.05 -1.11 8.17
N ASP A 144 -6.87 -2.41 7.86
CA ASP A 144 -5.55 -3.06 7.84
C ASP A 144 -4.92 -3.16 6.45
N PHE A 145 -5.75 -3.05 5.40
CA PHE A 145 -5.29 -3.09 4.01
C PHE A 145 -4.60 -4.41 3.61
N HIS A 146 -4.96 -5.53 4.24
CA HIS A 146 -4.43 -6.85 3.90
C HIS A 146 -4.77 -7.27 2.45
N GLY A 147 -3.81 -7.87 1.76
CA GLY A 147 -3.87 -8.18 0.34
C GLY A 147 -3.56 -6.97 -0.55
N ILE A 148 -3.79 -7.12 -1.85
CA ILE A 148 -3.59 -6.04 -2.82
C ILE A 148 -4.74 -5.04 -2.71
N THR A 149 -4.38 -3.75 -2.69
CA THR A 149 -5.31 -2.63 -2.78
C THR A 149 -4.89 -1.74 -3.95
N THR A 150 -5.77 -1.57 -4.93
CA THR A 150 -5.56 -0.59 -6.01
C THR A 150 -5.83 0.81 -5.47
N LEU A 151 -4.81 1.66 -5.48
CA LEU A 151 -4.90 3.05 -5.01
C LEU A 151 -5.32 3.99 -6.14
N PHE A 152 -4.87 3.69 -7.35
CA PHE A 152 -5.16 4.44 -8.57
C PHE A 152 -5.11 3.48 -9.77
N ALA A 153 -6.02 3.67 -10.73
CA ALA A 153 -5.99 2.97 -12.01
C ALA A 153 -6.17 3.99 -13.16
N PRO A 154 -5.27 4.00 -14.16
CA PRO A 154 -5.43 4.82 -15.34
C PRO A 154 -6.52 4.26 -16.26
N PRO A 155 -7.01 5.04 -17.24
CA PRO A 155 -7.88 4.52 -18.28
C PRO A 155 -7.25 3.30 -18.98
N PRO A 156 -8.04 2.28 -19.39
CA PRO A 156 -7.52 1.04 -19.97
C PRO A 156 -6.55 1.25 -21.13
N ASP A 157 -6.83 2.23 -22.00
CA ASP A 157 -6.01 2.54 -23.18
C ASP A 157 -4.64 3.16 -22.82
N ASP A 158 -4.57 3.83 -21.66
CA ASP A 158 -3.36 4.45 -21.15
C ASP A 158 -2.60 3.56 -20.16
N HIS A 159 -3.21 2.48 -19.67
CA HIS A 159 -2.57 1.57 -18.72
C HIS A 159 -1.41 0.81 -19.37
N LYS A 160 -0.17 1.21 -19.04
CA LYS A 160 1.06 0.61 -19.56
C LYS A 160 1.90 -0.12 -18.53
N VAL A 161 1.77 0.21 -17.25
CA VAL A 161 2.63 -0.37 -16.19
C VAL A 161 1.83 -0.59 -14.91
N ASP A 162 2.17 -1.66 -14.19
CA ASP A 162 1.68 -1.94 -12.84
C ASP A 162 2.76 -1.59 -11.82
N VAL A 163 2.39 -0.90 -10.74
CA VAL A 163 3.29 -0.60 -9.61
C VAL A 163 2.69 -1.20 -8.35
N VAL A 164 3.44 -2.07 -7.67
CA VAL A 164 3.03 -2.65 -6.38
C VAL A 164 4.02 -2.28 -5.29
N ALA A 165 3.53 -1.58 -4.28
CA ALA A 165 4.31 -1.19 -3.11
C ALA A 165 4.11 -2.17 -1.94
N VAL A 166 5.22 -2.67 -1.39
CA VAL A 166 5.25 -3.63 -0.27
C VAL A 166 5.90 -2.97 0.94
N SER A 167 5.15 -2.85 2.03
CA SER A 167 5.66 -2.27 3.29
C SER A 167 6.69 -3.19 3.96
N GLY A 168 7.41 -2.63 4.95
CA GLY A 168 8.38 -3.36 5.74
C GLY A 168 7.79 -4.04 6.98
N LEU A 169 8.66 -4.64 7.79
CA LEU A 169 8.26 -5.34 9.00
C LEU A 169 7.51 -4.42 9.98
N GLY A 170 6.38 -4.87 10.52
CA GLY A 170 5.57 -4.05 11.42
C GLY A 170 4.91 -2.84 10.74
N GLY A 171 5.05 -2.72 9.41
CA GLY A 171 4.57 -1.57 8.63
C GLY A 171 3.19 -1.80 8.05
N HIS A 172 2.27 -0.89 8.37
CA HIS A 172 0.94 -0.86 7.77
C HIS A 172 1.02 -0.49 6.27
N ALA A 173 0.37 -1.25 5.38
CA ALA A 173 0.47 -1.09 3.93
C ALA A 173 0.24 0.35 3.45
N PHE A 174 -0.87 0.96 3.86
CA PHE A 174 -1.14 2.37 3.56
C PHE A 174 -0.26 3.35 4.38
N GLY A 175 -0.19 3.16 5.70
CA GLY A 175 0.51 4.07 6.63
C GLY A 175 2.02 4.19 6.40
N SER A 176 2.69 3.14 5.90
CA SER A 176 4.13 3.16 5.61
C SER A 176 4.52 4.13 4.50
N PHE A 177 3.58 4.49 3.62
CA PHE A 177 3.79 5.41 2.50
C PHE A 177 3.02 6.73 2.67
N LYS A 178 2.43 6.95 3.86
CA LYS A 178 1.73 8.19 4.20
C LYS A 178 2.67 9.13 4.94
N GLU A 179 2.55 10.43 4.68
CA GLU A 179 3.26 11.45 5.45
C GLU A 179 2.92 11.37 6.94
N ARG A 180 3.89 11.72 7.79
CA ARG A 180 3.67 11.75 9.24
C ARG A 180 2.78 12.93 9.60
N GLY A 181 1.73 12.66 10.37
CA GLY A 181 0.84 13.71 10.85
C GLY A 181 -0.03 14.36 9.77
N GLY A 182 -0.16 13.76 8.59
CA GLY A 182 -1.04 14.26 7.53
C GLY A 182 -1.84 13.16 6.83
N THR A 183 -2.44 13.51 5.68
CA THR A 183 -3.32 12.61 4.90
C THR A 183 -2.74 12.24 3.54
N HIS A 184 -1.67 12.92 3.13
CA HIS A 184 -1.01 12.70 1.87
C HIS A 184 -0.28 11.36 1.88
N MET A 185 -0.61 10.51 0.91
CA MET A 185 -0.01 9.21 0.71
C MET A 185 0.54 9.18 -0.71
N TRP A 186 1.86 9.29 -0.85
CA TRP A 186 2.50 9.68 -2.12
C TRP A 186 2.25 8.68 -3.26
N LEU A 187 2.04 7.38 -2.97
CA LEU A 187 1.66 6.40 -3.99
C LEU A 187 0.27 6.66 -4.56
N ARG A 188 -0.67 7.16 -3.76
CA ARG A 188 -2.04 7.48 -4.20
C ARG A 188 -2.10 8.90 -4.78
N ASP A 189 -1.42 9.84 -4.14
CA ASP A 189 -1.68 11.27 -4.33
C ASP A 189 -0.69 11.98 -5.26
N SER A 190 0.49 11.40 -5.50
CA SER A 190 1.55 12.02 -6.33
C SER A 190 2.00 11.11 -7.47
N LEU A 191 2.38 9.87 -7.17
CA LEU A 191 2.98 8.94 -8.14
C LEU A 191 2.17 8.76 -9.45
N PRO A 192 0.83 8.70 -9.43
CA PRO A 192 0.05 8.60 -10.67
C PRO A 192 0.29 9.77 -11.65
N TYR A 193 0.58 10.96 -11.13
CA TYR A 193 0.80 12.17 -11.91
C TYR A 193 2.25 12.33 -12.36
N ASP A 194 3.18 11.62 -11.73
CA ASP A 194 4.59 11.57 -12.16
C ASP A 194 4.80 10.54 -13.29
N LEU A 195 4.03 9.44 -13.27
CA LEU A 195 4.08 8.39 -14.29
C LEU A 195 3.04 8.63 -15.38
N THR A 196 3.35 9.54 -16.31
CA THR A 196 2.47 9.92 -17.43
C THR A 196 3.01 9.48 -18.79
N ARG A 197 2.11 9.36 -19.77
CA ARG A 197 2.49 9.18 -21.17
C ARG A 197 2.91 10.51 -21.77
N GLU A 198 4.09 10.58 -22.37
CA GLU A 198 4.59 11.80 -23.05
C GLU A 198 3.61 12.33 -24.10
N SER A 199 2.94 11.43 -24.84
CA SER A 199 2.02 11.80 -25.92
C SER A 199 0.68 12.39 -25.46
N THR A 200 0.19 12.05 -24.27
CA THR A 200 -1.14 12.46 -23.81
C THR A 200 -1.12 13.26 -22.51
N GLY A 201 0.01 13.29 -21.80
CA GLY A 201 0.11 13.84 -20.44
C GLY A 201 -0.77 13.13 -19.41
N ARG A 202 -1.31 11.94 -19.74
CA ARG A 202 -2.24 11.20 -18.88
C ARG A 202 -1.47 10.15 -18.05
N PRO A 203 -1.90 9.87 -16.82
CA PRO A 203 -1.36 8.77 -16.01
C PRO A 203 -1.35 7.44 -16.77
N MET A 204 -0.27 6.69 -16.65
CA MET A 204 -0.11 5.39 -17.33
C MET A 204 0.06 4.20 -16.39
N ALA A 205 0.24 4.46 -15.10
CA ALA A 205 0.54 3.47 -14.09
C ALA A 205 -0.67 3.14 -13.23
N ARG A 206 -1.03 1.86 -13.11
CA ARG A 206 -1.91 1.39 -12.04
C ARG A 206 -1.06 1.24 -10.79
N VAL A 207 -1.43 1.94 -9.72
CA VAL A 207 -0.66 1.97 -8.47
C VAL A 207 -1.40 1.18 -7.40
N MET A 208 -0.68 0.27 -6.76
CA MET A 208 -1.20 -0.65 -5.77
C MET A 208 -0.30 -0.71 -4.54
N THR A 209 -0.89 -1.09 -3.40
CA THR A 209 -0.13 -1.49 -2.21
C THR A 209 -0.54 -2.90 -1.79
N TYR A 210 0.41 -3.66 -1.24
CA TYR A 210 0.18 -4.98 -0.68
C TYR A 210 0.38 -4.94 0.83
N GLY A 211 -0.66 -5.30 1.57
CA GLY A 211 -0.61 -5.50 3.02
C GLY A 211 -0.57 -6.96 3.41
N TYR A 212 0.14 -7.23 4.51
CA TYR A 212 0.19 -8.55 5.14
C TYR A 212 0.12 -8.39 6.65
N GLU A 213 -0.25 -9.47 7.34
CA GLU A 213 -0.35 -9.48 8.79
C GLU A 213 1.02 -9.24 9.43
N SER A 214 1.17 -8.08 10.04
CA SER A 214 2.46 -7.60 10.55
C SER A 214 2.94 -8.39 11.77
N SER A 215 2.02 -8.94 12.57
CA SER A 215 2.34 -9.79 13.71
C SER A 215 3.01 -11.10 13.28
N VAL A 216 2.54 -11.69 12.17
CA VAL A 216 3.19 -12.84 11.54
C VAL A 216 4.58 -12.44 11.06
N ALA A 217 4.72 -11.29 10.42
CA ALA A 217 6.02 -10.84 9.94
C ALA A 217 7.05 -10.62 11.07
N GLN A 218 6.63 -10.11 12.23
CA GLN A 218 7.53 -9.80 13.37
C GLN A 218 8.18 -11.04 13.97
N SER A 219 7.58 -12.20 13.77
CA SER A 219 8.17 -13.47 14.19
C SER A 219 9.32 -13.85 13.24
N LYS A 220 10.54 -13.96 13.78
CA LYS A 220 11.79 -14.12 13.03
C LYS A 220 11.99 -15.51 12.37
N ASN A 221 10.92 -16.25 12.11
CA ASN A 221 11.00 -17.60 11.54
C ASN A 221 11.04 -17.52 10.00
N ILE A 222 11.98 -18.24 9.38
CA ILE A 222 12.12 -18.36 7.92
C ILE A 222 10.82 -18.89 7.28
N GLN A 223 10.13 -19.81 7.96
CA GLN A 223 8.85 -20.35 7.50
C GLN A 223 7.81 -19.23 7.27
N ASN A 224 7.80 -18.21 8.14
CA ASN A 224 6.87 -17.09 8.00
C ASN A 224 7.24 -16.18 6.83
N LEU A 225 8.53 -16.06 6.48
CA LEU A 225 8.94 -15.31 5.29
C LEU A 225 8.53 -16.03 4.00
N GLU A 226 8.66 -17.36 3.95
CA GLU A 226 8.23 -18.17 2.81
C GLU A 226 6.70 -18.11 2.62
N ASP A 227 5.94 -18.17 3.70
CA ASP A 227 4.48 -18.03 3.66
C ASP A 227 4.05 -16.64 3.18
N LEU A 228 4.71 -15.58 3.65
CA LEU A 228 4.48 -14.20 3.22
C LEU A 228 4.82 -14.02 1.73
N ALA A 229 5.94 -14.60 1.28
CA ALA A 229 6.36 -14.58 -0.12
C ALA A 229 5.40 -15.35 -1.02
N THR A 230 4.93 -16.52 -0.58
CA THR A 230 3.95 -17.35 -1.30
C THR A 230 2.60 -16.62 -1.41
N SER A 231 2.14 -16.00 -0.32
CA SER A 231 0.91 -15.21 -0.29
C SER A 231 1.00 -13.99 -1.21
N PHE A 232 2.16 -13.31 -1.20
CA PHE A 232 2.43 -12.19 -2.08
C PHE A 232 2.45 -12.63 -3.56
N HIS A 233 3.18 -13.69 -3.89
CA HIS A 233 3.25 -14.27 -5.23
C HIS A 233 1.84 -14.66 -5.74
N THR A 234 1.07 -15.37 -4.91
CA THR A 234 -0.31 -15.76 -5.24
C THR A 234 -1.20 -14.55 -5.52
N SER A 235 -1.01 -13.47 -4.77
CA SER A 235 -1.74 -12.22 -5.02
C SER A 235 -1.36 -11.57 -6.35
N LEU A 236 -0.09 -11.66 -6.76
CA LEU A 236 0.38 -11.14 -8.05
C LEU A 236 -0.11 -11.96 -9.25
N LEU A 237 -0.40 -13.26 -9.10
CA LEU A 237 -0.94 -14.09 -10.19
C LEU A 237 -2.24 -13.52 -10.77
N ALA A 238 -3.03 -12.81 -9.96
CA ALA A 238 -4.23 -12.12 -10.44
C ALA A 238 -3.94 -10.95 -11.41
N LEU A 239 -2.72 -10.40 -11.40
CA LEU A 239 -2.25 -9.40 -12.38
C LEU A 239 -1.86 -10.05 -13.71
N VAL A 240 -1.20 -11.22 -13.64
CA VAL A 240 -0.73 -11.99 -14.80
C VAL A 240 -1.88 -12.67 -15.54
N GLY A 241 -2.96 -13.03 -14.84
CA GLY A 241 -4.16 -13.60 -15.43
C GLY A 241 -4.98 -12.64 -16.31
N THR A 242 -4.52 -11.41 -16.52
CA THR A 242 -5.18 -10.46 -17.41
C THR A 242 -4.75 -10.69 -18.87
N PRO A 243 -5.58 -10.37 -19.88
CA PRO A 243 -5.25 -10.61 -21.29
C PRO A 243 -4.00 -9.88 -21.79
N ILE A 244 -3.59 -8.83 -21.07
CA ILE A 244 -2.46 -7.96 -21.42
C ILE A 244 -1.51 -7.97 -20.23
N VAL A 245 -0.42 -8.73 -20.35
CA VAL A 245 0.69 -8.67 -19.41
C VAL A 245 1.35 -7.31 -19.53
N ARG A 246 1.50 -6.61 -18.41
CA ARG A 246 2.14 -5.30 -18.32
C ARG A 246 3.40 -5.41 -17.47
N PRO A 247 4.44 -4.62 -17.77
CA PRO A 247 5.60 -4.51 -16.90
C PRO A 247 5.18 -4.22 -15.45
N LEU A 248 5.79 -4.93 -14.50
CA LEU A 248 5.54 -4.80 -13.08
C LEU A 248 6.74 -4.13 -12.39
N ILE A 249 6.49 -3.01 -11.70
CA ILE A 249 7.47 -2.33 -10.86
C ILE A 249 7.14 -2.64 -9.40
N LEU A 250 8.12 -3.17 -8.67
CA LEU A 250 7.99 -3.46 -7.24
C LEU A 250 8.73 -2.40 -6.41
N VAL A 251 8.00 -1.71 -5.54
CA VAL A 251 8.55 -0.76 -4.58
C VAL A 251 8.54 -1.41 -3.20
N ALA A 252 9.71 -1.81 -2.70
CA ALA A 252 9.79 -2.61 -1.48
C ALA A 252 10.63 -1.91 -0.42
N HIS A 253 10.12 -1.84 0.81
CA HIS A 253 10.84 -1.24 1.93
C HIS A 253 11.26 -2.29 2.97
N SER A 254 12.53 -2.30 3.38
CA SER A 254 13.07 -3.18 4.42
C SER A 254 12.69 -4.65 4.20
N LEU A 255 11.99 -5.32 5.13
CA LEU A 255 11.52 -6.71 4.98
C LEU A 255 10.71 -6.96 3.70
N GLY A 256 9.97 -5.95 3.21
CA GLY A 256 9.25 -6.05 1.94
C GLY A 256 10.17 -6.45 0.79
N GLY A 257 11.44 -6.02 0.82
CA GLY A 257 12.44 -6.40 -0.19
C GLY A 257 12.81 -7.89 -0.12
N LEU A 258 12.83 -8.48 1.08
CA LEU A 258 13.06 -9.92 1.25
C LEU A 258 11.84 -10.73 0.80
N ILE A 259 10.62 -10.27 1.08
CA ILE A 259 9.38 -10.88 0.59
C ILE A 259 9.38 -10.90 -0.94
N VAL A 260 9.68 -9.75 -1.57
CA VAL A 260 9.78 -9.61 -3.03
C VAL A 260 10.85 -10.54 -3.61
N LYS A 261 12.05 -10.55 -3.00
CA LYS A 261 13.14 -11.44 -3.44
C LYS A 261 12.72 -12.91 -3.39
N GLN A 262 12.17 -13.35 -2.25
CA GLN A 262 11.77 -14.74 -2.05
C GLN A 262 10.64 -15.15 -3.01
N ALA A 263 9.66 -14.27 -3.23
CA ALA A 263 8.56 -14.51 -4.16
C ALA A 263 9.04 -14.61 -5.63
N SER A 264 10.16 -13.95 -5.95
CA SER A 264 10.78 -14.03 -7.27
C SER A 264 11.58 -15.33 -7.44
N THR A 265 12.23 -15.82 -6.37
CA THR A 265 13.05 -17.05 -6.41
C THR A 265 12.27 -18.33 -6.19
N ALA A 266 11.08 -18.27 -5.56
CA ALA A 266 10.19 -19.43 -5.37
C ALA A 266 9.61 -19.97 -6.69
N GLN A 267 9.89 -19.30 -7.81
CA GLN A 267 9.70 -19.84 -9.15
C GLN A 267 10.64 -21.03 -9.35
N GLY A 268 10.14 -22.24 -9.07
CA GLY A 268 10.72 -23.46 -9.63
C GLY A 268 10.74 -23.39 -11.16
N PRO A 269 11.49 -24.26 -11.85
CA PRO A 269 11.78 -24.19 -13.30
C PRO A 269 10.57 -24.31 -14.25
N CYS A 270 9.33 -24.21 -13.76
CA CYS A 270 8.10 -24.38 -14.54
C CYS A 270 7.04 -23.28 -14.29
N GLY A 271 7.39 -22.15 -13.66
CA GLY A 271 6.47 -21.01 -13.47
C GLY A 271 6.59 -19.95 -14.58
N PRO A 272 5.50 -19.26 -14.96
CA PRO A 272 5.61 -18.11 -15.87
C PRO A 272 6.43 -16.99 -15.21
N GLU A 273 7.41 -16.50 -15.95
CA GLU A 273 8.26 -15.35 -15.60
C GLU A 273 7.38 -14.11 -15.42
N ILE A 274 7.58 -13.37 -14.32
CA ILE A 274 6.86 -12.12 -14.00
C ILE A 274 7.72 -10.94 -14.44
#